data_AF-A0A183U0L1-F1
#
_entry.id   AF-A0A183U0L1-F1
#
_cell.length_a   1.000
_cell.length_b   1.000
_cell.length_c   1.000
_cell.angle_alpha   90.00
_cell.angle_beta   90.00
_cell.angle_gamma   90.00
#
_symmetry.space_group_name_H-M   'P 1'
#
loop_
_entity.id
_entity.type
_entity.pdbx_description
1 polymer ?
#
loop_
_entity_poly.entity_id
_entity_poly.type
_entity_poly.pdbx_seq_one_letter_code
_entity_poly.pdbx_strand_id
1 'polypeptide(L)'
;MIDSLHVIHSICKTRELCDELQLLSPITSPLPSPRKKRRERLPREAIATEELGLRTLLQIAAKRIPLPISYFEPLSMAQAICEELRYADRTLNKAALSNDPLERQALVTAFAVSGYSAAMTRKQKPFNPLLGETFDYSSESGWRYHAEQVNHHPPILAAHADGPGWIWWQTLVSATKISWTGAAEVNTELSVRLRIGKDDFSWNKVKFIFENASASPEHRRLKAHGTMLVRCTNGFSSVVIFNKDKKTEISGSLINKNGIHVVRLNGYWDRFLRK
;
A
#
# COMPACT_ATOMS: atom_id res chain seq x y z
N MET A 1 -3.29 9.67 17.87
CA MET A 1 -3.94 8.68 16.97
C MET A 1 -5.07 9.39 16.27
N ILE A 2 -4.90 9.79 15.00
CA ILE A 2 -6.01 10.33 14.21
C ILE A 2 -6.75 9.11 13.65
N ASP A 3 -8.02 8.98 14.05
CA ASP A 3 -8.94 7.93 13.63
C ASP A 3 -9.04 7.88 12.11
N SER A 4 -8.36 6.91 11.51
CA SER A 4 -8.36 6.65 10.06
C SER A 4 -9.61 5.89 9.59
N LEU A 5 -10.71 5.99 10.35
CA LEU A 5 -11.97 5.27 10.18
C LEU A 5 -12.80 5.71 8.95
N HIS A 6 -12.41 6.80 8.27
CA HIS A 6 -13.21 7.37 7.17
C HIS A 6 -12.86 6.88 5.76
N VAL A 7 -11.87 5.98 5.59
CA VAL A 7 -11.35 5.57 4.26
C VAL A 7 -12.35 4.79 3.39
N ILE A 8 -13.36 4.13 3.97
CA ILE A 8 -14.19 3.15 3.24
C ILE A 8 -15.70 3.30 3.50
N HIS A 9 -16.15 4.41 4.10
CA HIS A 9 -17.59 4.55 4.41
C HIS A 9 -18.46 4.99 3.21
N SER A 10 -17.87 5.47 2.11
CA SER A 10 -18.63 6.03 1.00
C SER A 10 -18.87 5.09 -0.19
N ILE A 11 -18.34 3.86 -0.19
CA ILE A 11 -18.49 2.91 -1.33
C ILE A 11 -19.61 1.87 -1.07
N CYS A 12 -19.90 1.53 0.20
CA CYS A 12 -20.91 0.52 0.53
C CYS A 12 -22.16 1.15 1.17
N LYS A 13 -23.19 1.43 0.37
CA LYS A 13 -24.58 1.47 0.85
C LYS A 13 -25.27 0.18 0.41
N THR A 14 -25.26 -0.83 1.28
CA THR A 14 -26.31 -1.86 1.37
C THR A 14 -26.12 -2.61 2.70
N ARG A 15 -27.22 -2.67 3.47
CA ARG A 15 -27.37 -3.40 4.73
C ARG A 15 -27.57 -4.89 4.45
N GLU A 16 -27.22 -5.70 5.46
CA GLU A 16 -27.68 -7.06 5.74
C GLU A 16 -27.39 -8.12 4.68
N LEU A 17 -26.39 -8.98 4.99
CA LEU A 17 -26.35 -10.41 4.68
C LEU A 17 -25.03 -10.95 5.27
N CYS A 18 -25.05 -11.22 6.57
CA CYS A 18 -24.00 -11.95 7.28
C CYS A 18 -24.66 -13.00 8.14
N ASP A 19 -25.35 -13.96 7.51
CA ASP A 19 -25.84 -15.18 8.16
C ASP A 19 -26.15 -16.23 7.09
N GLU A 20 -25.14 -16.72 6.35
CA GLU A 20 -25.29 -17.94 5.53
C GLU A 20 -23.95 -18.52 5.00
N LEU A 21 -22.94 -18.69 5.86
CA LEU A 21 -21.68 -19.37 5.48
C LEU A 21 -21.23 -20.43 6.48
N GLN A 22 -22.17 -21.28 6.92
CA GLN A 22 -21.83 -22.59 7.48
C GLN A 22 -22.43 -23.63 6.54
N LEU A 23 -21.65 -24.17 5.59
CA LEU A 23 -21.86 -25.49 4.95
C LEU A 23 -20.78 -25.75 3.89
N LEU A 24 -19.51 -25.80 4.31
CA LEU A 24 -18.45 -26.51 3.57
C LEU A 24 -17.57 -27.23 4.60
N SER A 25 -17.40 -28.54 4.44
CA SER A 25 -16.73 -29.46 5.37
C SER A 25 -15.25 -29.12 5.62
N PRO A 26 -14.70 -29.38 6.82
CA PRO A 26 -13.40 -28.85 7.23
C PRO A 26 -12.24 -29.70 6.69
N ILE A 27 -11.34 -29.06 5.95
CA ILE A 27 -9.93 -29.44 5.98
C ILE A 27 -9.50 -29.25 7.43
N THR A 28 -8.93 -30.27 8.07
CA THR A 28 -8.49 -30.25 9.46
C THR A 28 -7.38 -29.22 9.62
N SER A 29 -7.75 -27.96 9.80
CA SER A 29 -6.83 -26.91 10.20
C SER A 29 -6.42 -27.18 11.65
N PRO A 30 -5.15 -27.01 12.01
CA PRO A 30 -4.73 -27.10 13.39
C PRO A 30 -5.59 -26.14 14.22
N LEU A 31 -6.01 -26.61 15.41
CA LEU A 31 -6.82 -25.85 16.37
C LEU A 31 -6.35 -24.39 16.42
N PRO A 32 -7.26 -23.39 16.33
CA PRO A 32 -6.86 -22.00 16.35
C PRO A 32 -6.12 -21.73 17.66
N SER A 33 -4.81 -21.50 17.55
CA SER A 33 -3.99 -21.07 18.69
C SER A 33 -4.68 -19.88 19.36
N PRO A 34 -4.73 -19.80 20.70
CA PRO A 34 -5.38 -18.70 21.39
C PRO A 34 -4.86 -17.38 20.83
N ARG A 35 -5.78 -16.52 20.37
CA ARG A 35 -5.44 -15.25 19.72
C ARG A 35 -4.58 -14.43 20.68
N LYS A 36 -3.27 -14.37 20.42
CA LYS A 36 -2.35 -13.53 21.20
C LYS A 36 -2.79 -12.08 21.04
N LYS A 37 -3.05 -11.39 22.16
CA LYS A 37 -3.38 -9.96 22.15
C LYS A 37 -2.28 -9.19 21.43
N ARG A 38 -2.63 -8.38 20.43
CA ARG A 38 -1.67 -7.53 19.71
C ARG A 38 -1.13 -6.43 20.63
N ARG A 39 0.14 -6.06 20.45
CA ARG A 39 0.71 -4.89 21.14
C ARG A 39 0.00 -3.62 20.68
N GLU A 40 -0.31 -2.74 21.62
CA GLU A 40 -0.99 -1.45 21.36
C GLU A 40 -0.04 -0.24 21.42
N ARG A 41 1.19 -0.44 21.95
CA ARG A 41 2.21 0.61 22.07
C ARG A 41 3.62 0.06 21.91
N LEU A 42 4.55 0.95 21.56
CA LEU A 42 5.99 0.66 21.61
C LEU A 42 6.52 0.85 23.03
N PRO A 43 7.66 0.23 23.39
CA PRO A 43 8.27 0.39 24.72
C PRO A 43 8.74 1.82 25.03
N ARG A 44 9.02 2.63 24.00
CA ARG A 44 9.52 4.00 24.12
C ARG A 44 8.94 4.88 23.01
N GLU A 45 8.82 6.17 23.30
CA GLU A 45 8.51 7.20 22.32
C GLU A 45 9.65 7.41 21.32
N ALA A 46 9.31 7.94 20.14
CA ALA A 46 10.28 8.29 19.13
C ALA A 46 11.16 9.46 19.60
N ILE A 47 12.46 9.40 19.29
CA ILE A 47 13.40 10.48 19.59
C ILE A 47 13.34 11.51 18.47
N ALA A 48 13.45 12.80 18.80
CA ALA A 48 13.50 13.87 17.82
C ALA A 48 14.63 13.64 16.80
N THR A 49 14.34 13.91 15.53
CA THR A 49 15.29 13.73 14.43
C THR A 49 16.08 15.01 14.22
N GLU A 50 17.40 14.94 14.30
CA GLU A 50 18.29 16.04 13.90
C GLU A 50 18.25 16.26 12.38
N GLU A 51 18.31 17.52 11.95
CA GLU A 51 18.32 17.86 10.53
C GLU A 51 19.73 17.71 9.93
N LEU A 52 19.84 16.99 8.81
CA LEU A 52 21.09 16.76 8.07
C LEU A 52 21.62 18.02 7.35
N GLY A 53 20.72 18.93 6.97
CA GLY A 53 21.00 20.00 6.00
C GLY A 53 21.15 19.51 4.55
N LEU A 54 20.89 20.38 3.57
CA LEU A 54 20.86 20.02 2.14
C LEU A 54 22.21 19.51 1.63
N ARG A 55 23.31 20.19 1.98
CA ARG A 55 24.66 19.82 1.52
C ARG A 55 25.02 18.39 1.94
N THR A 56 24.73 18.03 3.19
CA THR A 56 24.99 16.69 3.72
C THR A 56 24.14 15.64 3.03
N LEU A 57 22.84 15.92 2.83
CA LEU A 57 21.94 15.01 2.10
C LEU A 57 22.47 14.71 0.68
N LEU A 58 22.92 15.74 -0.04
CA LEU A 58 23.47 15.57 -1.39
C LEU A 58 24.78 14.76 -1.37
N GLN A 59 25.66 14.98 -0.39
CA GLN A 59 26.88 14.19 -0.23
C GLN A 59 26.58 12.72 0.08
N ILE A 60 25.61 12.46 0.97
CA ILE A 60 25.14 11.12 1.31
C ILE A 60 24.63 10.41 0.06
N ALA A 61 23.79 11.07 -0.73
CA ALA A 61 23.24 10.51 -1.97
C ALA A 61 24.33 10.23 -3.02
N ALA A 62 25.25 11.18 -3.24
CA ALA A 62 26.31 11.06 -4.24
C ALA A 62 27.33 9.97 -3.88
N LYS A 63 27.69 9.86 -2.61
CA LYS A 63 28.69 8.90 -2.12
C LYS A 63 28.10 7.58 -1.63
N ARG A 64 26.77 7.41 -1.70
CA ARG A 64 26.03 6.25 -1.19
C ARG A 64 26.33 5.94 0.29
N ILE A 65 26.48 6.99 1.10
CA ILE A 65 26.71 6.87 2.54
C ILE A 65 25.37 6.50 3.22
N PRO A 66 25.36 5.71 4.31
CA PRO A 66 24.15 5.48 5.10
C PRO A 66 23.58 6.77 5.71
N LEU A 67 22.25 6.88 5.77
CA LEU A 67 21.59 7.95 6.53
C LEU A 67 21.75 7.72 8.05
N PRO A 68 21.69 8.78 8.87
CA PRO A 68 21.60 8.63 10.32
C PRO A 68 20.37 7.83 10.74
N ILE A 69 20.47 7.11 11.86
CA ILE A 69 19.41 6.23 12.36
C ILE A 69 18.08 6.97 12.61
N SER A 70 18.14 8.25 12.97
CA SER A 70 16.96 9.11 13.19
C SER A 70 16.10 9.31 11.93
N TYR A 71 16.65 9.08 10.73
CA TYR A 71 15.88 9.14 9.48
C TYR A 71 15.07 7.88 9.21
N PHE A 72 15.28 6.81 9.99
CA PHE A 72 14.60 5.55 9.83
C PHE A 72 13.43 5.39 10.79
N GLU A 73 12.35 4.76 10.33
CA GLU A 73 11.29 4.25 11.21
C GLU A 73 11.64 2.83 11.68
N PRO A 74 11.15 2.36 12.83
CA PRO A 74 11.45 1.03 13.37
C PRO A 74 10.69 -0.10 12.65
N LEU A 75 10.68 -0.07 11.32
CA LEU A 75 10.10 -1.07 10.43
C LEU A 75 11.04 -1.34 9.27
N SER A 76 11.16 -2.60 8.85
CA SER A 76 11.83 -2.93 7.59
C SER A 76 10.89 -2.74 6.40
N MET A 77 11.45 -2.66 5.19
CA MET A 77 10.63 -2.55 3.97
C MET A 77 9.66 -3.73 3.82
N ALA A 78 10.04 -4.92 4.29
CA ALA A 78 9.18 -6.10 4.29
C ALA A 78 7.89 -5.89 5.11
N GLN A 79 8.00 -5.16 6.22
CA GLN A 79 6.88 -4.77 7.07
C GLN A 79 6.09 -3.61 6.47
N ALA A 80 6.78 -2.61 5.90
CA ALA A 80 6.14 -1.46 5.27
C ALA A 80 5.21 -1.87 4.11
N ILE A 81 5.62 -2.85 3.31
CA ILE A 81 4.79 -3.41 2.22
C ILE A 81 3.58 -4.20 2.74
N CYS A 82 3.72 -4.91 3.86
CA CYS A 82 2.58 -5.58 4.49
C CYS A 82 1.45 -4.60 4.86
N GLU A 83 1.77 -3.33 5.13
CA GLU A 83 0.74 -2.33 5.46
C GLU A 83 -0.14 -1.91 4.27
N GLU A 84 0.27 -2.21 3.03
CA GLU A 84 -0.61 -2.04 1.86
C GLU A 84 -1.86 -2.92 1.97
N LEU A 85 -1.78 -4.03 2.72
CA LEU A 85 -2.88 -4.96 2.96
C LEU A 85 -3.80 -4.57 4.13
N ARG A 86 -3.56 -3.41 4.77
CA ARG A 86 -4.33 -2.94 5.95
C ARG A 86 -5.84 -3.01 5.76
N TYR A 87 -6.31 -2.68 4.56
CA TYR A 87 -7.73 -2.58 4.24
C TYR A 87 -8.25 -3.75 3.39
N ALA A 88 -7.49 -4.83 3.27
CA ALA A 88 -7.88 -5.99 2.45
C ALA A 88 -9.22 -6.61 2.90
N ASP A 89 -9.55 -6.55 4.18
CA ASP A 89 -10.82 -7.03 4.74
C ASP A 89 -12.04 -6.24 4.24
N ARG A 90 -11.91 -4.91 4.13
CA ARG A 90 -12.98 -4.02 3.68
C ARG A 90 -13.03 -3.84 2.17
N THR A 91 -12.02 -4.33 1.46
CA THR A 91 -11.89 -4.20 -0.01
C THR A 91 -11.82 -5.57 -0.67
N LEU A 92 -10.67 -6.24 -0.64
CA LEU A 92 -10.43 -7.51 -1.34
C LEU A 92 -11.37 -8.64 -0.89
N ASN A 93 -11.65 -8.80 0.40
CA ASN A 93 -12.61 -9.82 0.85
C ASN A 93 -14.02 -9.55 0.27
N LYS A 94 -14.44 -8.28 0.22
CA LYS A 94 -15.71 -7.90 -0.42
C LYS A 94 -15.66 -8.08 -1.94
N ALA A 95 -14.51 -7.79 -2.56
CA ALA A 95 -14.31 -7.96 -3.99
C ALA A 95 -14.39 -9.44 -4.39
N ALA A 96 -13.90 -10.35 -3.55
CA ALA A 96 -14.01 -11.79 -3.75
C ALA A 96 -15.46 -12.28 -3.71
N LEU A 97 -16.32 -11.65 -2.91
CA LEU A 97 -17.74 -11.99 -2.78
C LEU A 97 -18.64 -11.31 -3.83
N SER A 98 -18.15 -10.27 -4.52
CA SER A 98 -18.95 -9.57 -5.53
C SER A 98 -19.20 -10.47 -6.75
N ASN A 99 -20.39 -10.43 -7.33
CA ASN A 99 -20.68 -11.04 -8.64
C ASN A 99 -20.63 -10.02 -9.79
N ASP A 100 -20.72 -8.73 -9.49
CA ASP A 100 -20.61 -7.65 -10.48
C ASP A 100 -19.14 -7.31 -10.76
N PRO A 101 -18.64 -7.48 -12.00
CA PRO A 101 -17.28 -7.10 -12.38
C PRO A 101 -16.99 -5.60 -12.18
N LEU A 102 -18.00 -4.73 -12.33
CA LEU A 102 -17.82 -3.29 -12.13
C LEU A 102 -17.60 -2.96 -10.65
N GLU A 103 -18.42 -3.51 -9.75
CA GLU A 103 -18.21 -3.39 -8.30
C GLU A 103 -16.88 -4.02 -7.88
N ARG A 104 -16.51 -5.18 -8.44
CA ARG A 104 -15.21 -5.82 -8.18
C ARG A 104 -14.06 -4.89 -8.56
N GLN A 105 -14.10 -4.30 -9.76
CA GLN A 105 -13.10 -3.34 -10.22
C GLN A 105 -13.06 -2.10 -9.30
N ALA A 106 -14.20 -1.59 -8.84
CA ALA A 106 -14.25 -0.47 -7.91
C ALA A 106 -13.55 -0.78 -6.57
N LEU A 107 -13.79 -1.96 -6.01
CA LEU A 107 -13.19 -2.41 -4.75
C LEU A 107 -11.68 -2.67 -4.89
N VAL A 108 -11.23 -3.25 -6.00
CA VAL A 108 -9.79 -3.43 -6.28
C VAL A 108 -9.09 -2.08 -6.49
N THR A 109 -9.74 -1.14 -7.17
CA THR A 109 -9.21 0.22 -7.32
C THR A 109 -9.13 0.95 -5.98
N ALA A 110 -10.14 0.81 -5.12
CA ALA A 110 -10.10 1.34 -3.77
C ALA A 110 -8.95 0.71 -2.94
N PHE A 111 -8.74 -0.60 -3.06
CA PHE A 111 -7.60 -1.29 -2.43
C PHE A 111 -6.26 -0.72 -2.89
N ALA A 112 -6.05 -0.62 -4.22
CA ALA A 112 -4.80 -0.12 -4.80
C ALA A 112 -4.47 1.32 -4.36
N VAL A 113 -5.48 2.19 -4.26
CA VAL A 113 -5.32 3.55 -3.72
C VAL A 113 -5.05 3.55 -2.22
N SER A 114 -5.73 2.69 -1.45
CA SER A 114 -5.63 2.66 0.02
C SER A 114 -4.22 2.35 0.53
N GLY A 115 -3.40 1.64 -0.24
CA GLY A 115 -2.00 1.35 0.09
C GLY A 115 -1.13 2.59 0.31
N TYR A 116 -1.54 3.76 -0.21
CA TYR A 116 -0.80 5.02 -0.06
C TYR A 116 -1.09 5.73 1.27
N SER A 117 -2.23 5.46 1.89
CA SER A 117 -2.69 6.17 3.09
C SER A 117 -1.70 6.10 4.27
N ALA A 118 -1.02 4.95 4.43
CA ALA A 118 -0.06 4.71 5.50
C ALA A 118 1.15 5.64 5.46
N ALA A 119 1.50 6.16 4.28
CA ALA A 119 2.68 7.00 4.10
C ALA A 119 2.46 8.43 4.65
N MET A 120 1.21 8.89 4.79
CA MET A 120 0.95 10.24 5.31
C MET A 120 1.42 10.44 6.75
N THR A 121 1.33 9.40 7.56
CA THR A 121 1.74 9.42 8.97
C THR A 121 3.17 8.92 9.19
N ARG A 122 3.81 8.35 8.16
CA ARG A 122 5.13 7.73 8.25
C ARG A 122 6.04 8.27 7.16
N LYS A 123 6.70 9.39 7.49
CA LYS A 123 7.59 10.13 6.57
C LYS A 123 9.08 9.83 6.77
N GLN A 124 9.38 8.79 7.55
CA GLN A 124 10.72 8.25 7.75
C GLN A 124 10.96 7.09 6.78
N LYS A 125 12.23 6.72 6.60
CA LYS A 125 12.62 5.64 5.69
C LYS A 125 12.51 4.30 6.43
N PRO A 126 11.83 3.28 5.91
CA PRO A 126 11.94 1.95 6.49
C PRO A 126 13.37 1.39 6.29
N PHE A 127 13.81 0.51 7.18
CA PHE A 127 15.10 -0.17 7.04
C PHE A 127 15.12 -0.97 5.74
N ASN A 128 16.25 -0.90 5.02
CA ASN A 128 16.51 -1.80 3.91
C ASN A 128 16.77 -3.20 4.50
N PRO A 129 15.94 -4.21 4.19
CA PRO A 129 16.13 -5.55 4.73
C PRO A 129 17.49 -6.15 4.35
N LEU A 130 17.99 -7.05 5.19
CA LEU A 130 19.17 -7.87 4.84
C LEU A 130 18.80 -8.87 3.74
N LEU A 131 19.77 -9.32 2.94
CA LEU A 131 19.54 -10.41 1.98
C LEU A 131 19.07 -11.67 2.72
N GLY A 132 17.94 -12.24 2.30
CA GLY A 132 17.30 -13.38 2.96
C GLY A 132 16.51 -13.03 4.23
N GLU A 133 16.41 -11.75 4.61
CA GLU A 133 15.48 -11.34 5.68
C GLU A 133 14.04 -11.63 5.24
N THR A 134 13.28 -12.27 6.13
CA THR A 134 11.86 -12.57 5.91
C THR A 134 10.94 -11.83 6.88
N PHE A 135 9.69 -11.64 6.48
CA PHE A 135 8.64 -11.15 7.36
C PHE A 135 7.32 -11.89 7.08
N ASP A 136 6.79 -12.52 8.14
CA ASP A 136 5.49 -13.20 8.12
C ASP A 136 4.45 -12.44 8.94
N TYR A 137 3.23 -12.37 8.42
CA TYR A 137 2.11 -11.78 9.14
C TYR A 137 0.82 -12.53 8.88
N SER A 138 0.09 -12.85 9.95
CA SER A 138 -1.28 -13.39 9.87
C SER A 138 -2.25 -12.34 10.40
N SER A 139 -3.22 -11.97 9.57
CA SER A 139 -4.27 -11.02 9.92
C SER A 139 -5.41 -11.69 10.65
N GLU A 140 -6.07 -10.95 11.54
CA GLU A 140 -7.32 -11.39 12.17
C GLU A 140 -8.48 -11.47 11.16
N SER A 141 -8.36 -10.80 10.02
CA SER A 141 -9.32 -10.84 8.92
C SER A 141 -9.09 -11.98 7.91
N GLY A 142 -8.23 -12.95 8.26
CA GLY A 142 -8.13 -14.23 7.57
C GLY A 142 -7.13 -14.30 6.41
N TRP A 143 -6.35 -13.23 6.15
CA TRP A 143 -5.25 -13.27 5.19
C TRP A 143 -3.90 -13.49 5.86
N ARG A 144 -2.97 -14.12 5.13
CA ARG A 144 -1.59 -14.38 5.54
C ARG A 144 -0.63 -13.76 4.53
N TYR A 145 0.49 -13.24 5.00
CA TYR A 145 1.50 -12.55 4.21
C TYR A 145 2.87 -13.13 4.52
N HIS A 146 3.68 -13.25 3.47
CA HIS A 146 5.09 -13.57 3.53
C HIS A 146 5.86 -12.63 2.61
N ALA A 147 7.02 -12.16 3.04
CA ALA A 147 7.95 -11.45 2.18
C ALA A 147 9.40 -11.84 2.48
N GLU A 148 10.23 -11.76 1.45
CA GLU A 148 11.66 -12.06 1.50
C GLU A 148 12.45 -11.06 0.65
N GLN A 149 13.56 -10.57 1.19
CA GLN A 149 14.52 -9.80 0.44
C GLN A 149 15.39 -10.74 -0.41
N VAL A 150 15.00 -10.92 -1.67
CA VAL A 150 15.60 -11.90 -2.60
C VAL A 150 16.85 -11.38 -3.32
N ASN A 151 17.12 -10.07 -3.28
CA ASN A 151 18.37 -9.49 -3.78
C ASN A 151 18.74 -8.24 -2.99
N HIS A 152 20.03 -7.92 -2.87
CA HIS A 152 20.51 -6.71 -2.18
C HIS A 152 21.07 -5.65 -3.14
N HIS A 153 21.58 -6.05 -4.31
CA HIS A 153 22.17 -5.14 -5.30
C HIS A 153 21.69 -5.49 -6.72
N PRO A 154 20.62 -4.82 -7.23
CA PRO A 154 19.77 -3.86 -6.51
C PRO A 154 18.91 -4.51 -5.42
N PRO A 155 18.39 -3.74 -4.44
CA PRO A 155 17.44 -4.28 -3.47
C PRO A 155 16.15 -4.73 -4.16
N ILE A 156 15.81 -6.02 -4.02
CA ILE A 156 14.56 -6.60 -4.52
C ILE A 156 13.89 -7.34 -3.38
N LEU A 157 12.64 -6.99 -3.11
CA LEU A 157 11.79 -7.61 -2.10
C LEU A 157 10.62 -8.31 -2.80
N ALA A 158 10.49 -9.62 -2.61
CA ALA A 158 9.32 -10.38 -3.06
C ALA A 158 8.31 -10.45 -1.91
N ALA A 159 7.03 -10.24 -2.20
CA ALA A 159 5.94 -10.31 -1.23
C ALA A 159 4.73 -11.04 -1.80
N HIS A 160 4.11 -11.88 -0.99
CA HIS A 160 2.95 -12.70 -1.33
C HIS A 160 1.95 -12.70 -0.18
N ALA A 161 0.65 -12.68 -0.49
CA ALA A 161 -0.40 -12.84 0.48
C ALA A 161 -1.56 -13.68 -0.05
N ASP A 162 -2.02 -14.62 0.78
CA ASP A 162 -3.20 -15.44 0.54
C ASP A 162 -4.32 -14.95 1.45
N GLY A 163 -5.46 -14.59 0.86
CA GLY A 163 -6.65 -14.19 1.60
C GLY A 163 -7.91 -14.95 1.20
N PRO A 164 -9.05 -14.65 1.83
CA PRO A 164 -10.32 -15.32 1.54
C PRO A 164 -10.80 -15.06 0.11
N GLY A 165 -10.50 -15.97 -0.81
CA GLY A 165 -10.91 -15.91 -2.22
C GLY A 165 -10.05 -15.00 -3.10
N TRP A 166 -8.89 -14.57 -2.61
CA TRP A 166 -7.95 -13.75 -3.39
C TRP A 166 -6.49 -14.06 -3.05
N ILE A 167 -5.61 -13.83 -4.03
CA ILE A 167 -4.16 -13.99 -3.89
C ILE A 167 -3.52 -12.69 -4.39
N TRP A 168 -2.64 -12.10 -3.59
CA TRP A 168 -1.96 -10.84 -3.91
C TRP A 168 -0.45 -11.07 -3.89
N TRP A 169 0.28 -10.45 -4.82
CA TRP A 169 1.74 -10.50 -4.80
C TRP A 169 2.37 -9.31 -5.51
N GLN A 170 3.61 -9.00 -5.15
CA GLN A 170 4.43 -8.03 -5.86
C GLN A 170 5.92 -8.34 -5.71
N THR A 171 6.71 -7.83 -6.64
CA THR A 171 8.16 -7.73 -6.53
C THR A 171 8.50 -6.25 -6.49
N LEU A 172 8.98 -5.78 -5.34
CA LEU A 172 9.33 -4.38 -5.15
C LEU A 172 10.76 -4.15 -5.62
N VAL A 173 10.90 -3.34 -6.68
CA VAL A 173 12.16 -2.71 -7.07
C VAL A 173 11.92 -1.21 -6.98
N SER A 174 12.70 -0.53 -6.13
CA SER A 174 12.54 0.90 -5.88
C SER A 174 13.82 1.67 -6.17
N ALA A 175 13.66 2.81 -6.84
CA ALA A 175 14.73 3.73 -7.17
C ALA A 175 14.44 5.10 -6.55
N THR A 176 15.37 5.62 -5.76
CA THR A 176 15.28 6.96 -5.18
C THR A 176 16.20 7.92 -5.92
N LYS A 177 15.66 9.04 -6.37
CA LYS A 177 16.41 10.15 -6.97
C LYS A 177 16.35 11.36 -6.05
N ILE A 178 17.50 11.92 -5.67
CA ILE A 178 17.57 13.16 -4.89
C ILE A 178 17.83 14.32 -5.85
N SER A 179 16.94 15.31 -5.88
CA SER A 179 17.11 16.52 -6.69
C SER A 179 18.09 17.49 -6.02
N TRP A 180 18.61 18.43 -6.80
CA TRP A 180 19.43 19.54 -6.29
C TRP A 180 18.69 20.43 -5.29
N THR A 181 17.35 20.47 -5.36
CA THR A 181 16.49 21.17 -4.39
C THR A 181 16.30 20.41 -3.08
N GLY A 182 16.84 19.18 -2.95
CA GLY A 182 16.69 18.33 -1.76
C GLY A 182 15.37 17.56 -1.69
N ALA A 183 14.63 17.45 -2.81
CA ALA A 183 13.47 16.59 -2.90
C ALA A 183 13.91 15.15 -3.21
N ALA A 184 13.33 14.17 -2.52
CA ALA A 184 13.54 12.76 -2.81
C ALA A 184 12.35 12.18 -3.57
N GLU A 185 12.57 11.74 -4.81
CA GLU A 185 11.57 11.02 -5.61
C GLU A 185 11.80 9.52 -5.53
N VAL A 186 10.82 8.80 -4.97
CA VAL A 186 10.84 7.34 -4.86
C VAL A 186 9.92 6.76 -5.94
N ASN A 187 10.52 6.03 -6.87
CA ASN A 187 9.83 5.37 -7.96
C ASN A 187 9.91 3.86 -7.76
N THR A 188 8.88 3.14 -8.22
CA THR A 188 8.83 1.68 -8.20
C THR A 188 8.60 1.18 -9.62
N GLU A 189 9.31 0.13 -10.02
CA GLU A 189 9.37 -0.25 -11.43
C GLU A 189 8.32 -1.28 -11.82
N LEU A 190 8.00 -2.21 -10.92
CA LEU A 190 7.15 -3.36 -11.22
C LEU A 190 5.71 -3.16 -10.72
N SER A 191 4.78 -3.80 -11.42
CA SER A 191 3.36 -3.80 -11.08
C SER A 191 3.06 -4.73 -9.92
N VAL A 192 2.03 -4.35 -9.15
CA VAL A 192 1.39 -5.23 -8.17
C VAL A 192 0.39 -6.13 -8.90
N ARG A 193 0.20 -7.34 -8.38
CA ARG A 193 -0.68 -8.36 -8.95
C ARG A 193 -1.68 -8.86 -7.92
N LEU A 194 -2.87 -9.21 -8.40
CA LEU A 194 -3.95 -9.73 -7.58
C LEU A 194 -4.79 -10.69 -8.42
N ARG A 195 -5.16 -11.83 -7.87
CA ARG A 195 -6.07 -12.80 -8.48
C ARG A 195 -7.31 -12.97 -7.62
N ILE A 196 -8.49 -12.91 -8.24
CA ILE A 196 -9.78 -13.19 -7.62
C ILE A 196 -10.55 -14.15 -8.53
N GLY A 197 -10.63 -15.43 -8.18
CA GLY A 197 -11.19 -16.46 -9.06
C GLY A 197 -10.47 -16.49 -10.42
N LYS A 198 -11.20 -16.22 -11.50
CA LYS A 198 -10.66 -16.14 -12.88
C LYS A 198 -10.12 -14.77 -13.28
N ASP A 199 -10.39 -13.74 -12.47
CA ASP A 199 -9.99 -12.37 -12.76
C ASP A 199 -8.55 -12.13 -12.27
N ASP A 200 -7.66 -11.72 -13.17
CA ASP A 200 -6.27 -11.36 -12.86
C ASP A 200 -6.11 -9.85 -13.03
N PHE A 201 -5.79 -9.19 -11.94
CA PHE A 201 -5.63 -7.75 -11.83
C PHE A 201 -4.15 -7.39 -11.76
N SER A 202 -3.82 -6.23 -12.34
CA SER A 202 -2.51 -5.61 -12.18
C SER A 202 -2.60 -4.10 -12.12
N TRP A 203 -1.71 -3.47 -11.36
CA TRP A 203 -1.57 -2.01 -11.38
C TRP A 203 -0.14 -1.57 -11.14
N ASN A 204 0.23 -0.46 -11.79
CA ASN A 204 1.46 0.24 -11.49
C ASN A 204 1.30 1.06 -10.21
N LYS A 205 2.41 1.30 -9.52
CA LYS A 205 2.47 2.28 -8.44
C LYS A 205 2.85 3.67 -8.99
N VAL A 206 2.41 4.71 -8.30
CA VAL A 206 2.77 6.10 -8.59
C VAL A 206 3.92 6.52 -7.69
N LYS A 207 4.69 7.54 -8.10
CA LYS A 207 5.87 7.95 -7.35
C LYS A 207 5.49 8.73 -6.09
N PHE A 208 6.27 8.52 -5.02
CA PHE A 208 6.28 9.41 -3.87
C PHE A 208 7.34 10.50 -4.07
N ILE A 209 7.04 11.71 -3.61
CA ILE A 209 7.95 12.86 -3.60
C ILE A 209 7.98 13.37 -2.17
N PHE A 210 9.16 13.32 -1.55
CA PHE A 210 9.43 13.92 -0.25
C PHE A 210 10.14 15.25 -0.46
N GLU A 211 9.43 16.35 -0.37
CA GLU A 211 10.04 17.68 -0.32
C GLU A 211 10.63 17.92 1.07
N ASN A 212 11.72 18.68 1.13
CA ASN A 212 12.51 18.90 2.34
C ASN A 212 13.01 17.58 2.95
N ALA A 213 13.52 16.66 2.12
CA ALA A 213 13.92 15.33 2.59
C ALA A 213 15.03 15.36 3.65
N SER A 214 15.82 16.44 3.72
CA SER A 214 16.84 16.67 4.75
C SER A 214 16.29 17.19 6.07
N ALA A 215 15.02 17.60 6.14
CA ALA A 215 14.41 18.10 7.37
C ALA A 215 13.95 16.95 8.28
N SER A 216 13.54 17.30 9.50
CA SER A 216 12.90 16.35 10.41
C SER A 216 11.55 15.84 9.83
N PRO A 217 11.08 14.64 10.23
CA PRO A 217 9.89 14.02 9.64
C PRO A 217 8.64 14.91 9.65
N GLU A 218 8.44 15.72 10.68
CA GLU A 218 7.33 16.66 10.81
C GLU A 218 7.35 17.76 9.74
N HIS A 219 8.54 18.21 9.32
CA HIS A 219 8.74 19.26 8.31
C HIS A 219 8.82 18.71 6.88
N ARG A 220 8.96 17.39 6.70
CA ARG A 220 8.88 16.74 5.38
C ARG A 220 7.47 16.86 4.81
N ARG A 221 7.39 17.19 3.53
CA ARG A 221 6.11 17.21 2.80
C ARG A 221 6.08 16.05 1.83
N LEU A 222 5.17 15.12 2.11
CA LEU A 222 4.91 13.97 1.24
C LEU A 222 3.89 14.34 0.18
N LYS A 223 4.20 14.02 -1.07
CA LYS A 223 3.30 14.11 -2.23
C LYS A 223 3.33 12.78 -2.97
N ALA A 224 2.23 12.46 -3.65
CA ALA A 224 2.15 11.35 -4.61
C ALA A 224 1.85 11.91 -6.00
N HIS A 225 2.47 11.36 -7.04
CA HIS A 225 2.30 11.87 -8.40
C HIS A 225 2.33 10.79 -9.47
N GLY A 226 1.41 10.90 -10.41
CA GLY A 226 1.36 10.06 -11.61
C GLY A 226 -0.02 9.49 -11.84
N THR A 227 -0.11 8.59 -12.80
CA THR A 227 -1.35 7.91 -13.15
C THR A 227 -1.24 6.44 -12.77
N MET A 228 -2.14 5.99 -11.91
CA MET A 228 -2.33 4.58 -11.59
C MET A 228 -3.32 3.97 -12.58
N LEU A 229 -2.93 2.86 -13.19
CA LEU A 229 -3.74 2.10 -14.13
C LEU A 229 -4.01 0.73 -13.54
N VAL A 230 -5.24 0.52 -13.06
CA VAL A 230 -5.70 -0.77 -12.55
C VAL A 230 -6.37 -1.52 -13.70
N ARG A 231 -5.82 -2.65 -14.14
CA ARG A 231 -6.33 -3.43 -15.26
C ARG A 231 -6.76 -4.81 -14.79
N CYS A 232 -7.83 -5.33 -15.38
CA CYS A 232 -8.27 -6.71 -15.20
C CYS A 232 -8.31 -7.44 -16.55
N THR A 233 -8.03 -8.75 -16.53
CA THR A 233 -8.15 -9.63 -17.71
C THR A 233 -9.57 -9.75 -18.25
N ASN A 234 -10.59 -9.41 -17.46
CA ASN A 234 -12.00 -9.40 -17.90
C ASN A 234 -12.39 -8.16 -18.74
N GLY A 235 -11.41 -7.28 -19.04
CA GLY A 235 -11.58 -6.08 -19.87
C GLY A 235 -11.94 -4.81 -19.10
N PHE A 236 -12.31 -4.89 -17.82
CA PHE A 236 -12.50 -3.70 -16.98
C PHE A 236 -11.16 -3.09 -16.59
N SER A 237 -11.16 -1.78 -16.40
CA SER A 237 -9.99 -1.06 -15.90
C SER A 237 -10.37 0.20 -15.11
N SER A 238 -9.38 0.83 -14.49
CA SER A 238 -9.52 2.13 -13.84
C SER A 238 -8.29 2.96 -14.08
N VAL A 239 -8.52 4.27 -14.21
CA VAL A 239 -7.47 5.28 -14.27
C VAL A 239 -7.64 6.18 -13.07
N VAL A 240 -6.61 6.32 -12.24
CA VAL A 240 -6.60 7.23 -11.08
C VAL A 240 -5.40 8.15 -11.17
N ILE A 241 -5.64 9.45 -11.16
CA ILE A 241 -4.65 10.51 -11.31
C ILE A 241 -4.30 11.05 -9.93
N PHE A 242 -3.03 10.97 -9.59
CA PHE A 242 -2.42 11.55 -8.40
C PHE A 242 -1.74 12.87 -8.77
N ASN A 243 -2.28 13.97 -8.26
CA ASN A 243 -1.77 15.31 -8.55
C ASN A 243 -0.99 15.86 -7.35
N LYS A 244 0.33 15.97 -7.49
CA LYS A 244 1.26 16.49 -6.47
C LYS A 244 0.97 17.94 -6.05
N ASP A 245 0.31 18.71 -6.90
CA ASP A 245 0.03 20.13 -6.68
C ASP A 245 -1.32 20.33 -5.97
N LYS A 246 -2.13 19.28 -5.86
CA LYS A 246 -3.44 19.29 -5.21
C LYS A 246 -3.44 18.52 -3.88
N LYS A 247 -2.40 18.71 -3.06
CA LYS A 247 -2.21 18.03 -1.77
C LYS A 247 -2.33 16.51 -1.93
N THR A 248 -3.42 15.91 -1.46
CA THR A 248 -3.69 14.48 -1.53
C THR A 248 -4.88 14.13 -2.43
N GLU A 249 -5.40 15.09 -3.20
CA GLU A 249 -6.55 14.90 -4.08
C GLU A 249 -6.22 13.91 -5.20
N ILE A 250 -7.20 13.06 -5.49
CA ILE A 250 -7.19 12.11 -6.61
C ILE A 250 -8.49 12.21 -7.38
N SER A 251 -8.40 11.97 -8.68
CA SER A 251 -9.55 11.88 -9.58
C SER A 251 -9.33 10.75 -10.56
N GLY A 252 -10.41 10.18 -11.10
CA GLY A 252 -10.29 9.02 -11.96
C GLY A 252 -11.61 8.56 -12.53
N SER A 253 -11.57 7.36 -13.09
CA SER A 253 -12.77 6.70 -13.62
C SER A 253 -12.59 5.20 -13.74
N LEU A 254 -13.71 4.48 -13.67
CA LEU A 254 -13.81 3.08 -14.07
C LEU A 254 -14.18 3.03 -15.55
N ILE A 255 -13.53 2.14 -16.27
CA ILE A 255 -13.68 1.93 -17.71
C ILE A 255 -14.16 0.49 -17.90
N ASN A 256 -15.25 0.30 -18.63
CA ASN A 256 -15.78 -1.03 -18.92
C ASN A 256 -15.00 -1.73 -20.04
N LYS A 257 -15.36 -2.98 -20.33
CA LYS A 257 -14.76 -3.80 -21.40
C LYS A 257 -14.79 -3.19 -22.81
N ASN A 258 -15.65 -2.19 -23.06
CA ASN A 258 -15.76 -1.50 -24.34
C ASN A 258 -14.93 -0.20 -24.39
N GLY A 259 -14.14 0.09 -23.36
CA GLY A 259 -13.38 1.34 -23.25
C GLY A 259 -14.21 2.55 -22.84
N ILE A 260 -15.46 2.35 -22.39
CA ILE A 260 -16.36 3.45 -22.00
C ILE A 260 -16.17 3.77 -20.52
N HIS A 261 -15.99 5.05 -20.21
CA HIS A 261 -16.01 5.56 -18.83
C HIS A 261 -17.41 5.43 -18.25
N VAL A 262 -17.56 4.55 -17.26
CA VAL A 262 -18.87 4.21 -16.68
C VAL A 262 -19.10 4.82 -15.31
N VAL A 263 -18.03 5.13 -14.57
CA VAL A 263 -18.11 5.68 -13.22
C VAL A 263 -16.98 6.67 -13.02
N ARG A 264 -17.27 7.84 -12.44
CA ARG A 264 -16.25 8.83 -12.08
C ARG A 264 -15.76 8.54 -10.67
N LEU A 265 -14.45 8.61 -10.47
CA LEU A 265 -13.83 8.47 -9.16
C LEU A 265 -13.27 9.82 -8.71
N ASN A 266 -13.42 10.14 -7.42
CA ASN A 266 -12.73 11.27 -6.80
C ASN A 266 -12.51 11.02 -5.31
N GLY A 267 -11.58 11.77 -4.72
CA GLY A 267 -11.32 11.68 -3.29
C GLY A 267 -9.96 12.21 -2.93
N TYR A 268 -9.43 11.68 -1.83
CA TYR A 268 -8.10 11.98 -1.32
C TYR A 268 -7.44 10.69 -0.89
N TRP A 269 -6.24 10.38 -1.40
CA TRP A 269 -5.59 9.08 -1.21
C TRP A 269 -5.23 8.78 0.25
N ASP A 270 -5.25 9.78 1.12
CA ASP A 270 -5.05 9.66 2.57
C ASP A 270 -6.35 9.57 3.37
N ARG A 271 -7.52 9.80 2.76
CA ARG A 271 -8.80 9.93 3.49
C ARG A 271 -9.94 9.09 2.97
N PHE A 272 -10.22 9.08 1.66
CA PHE A 272 -11.31 8.32 1.05
C PHE A 272 -11.24 8.31 -0.48
N LEU A 273 -11.90 7.33 -1.10
CA LEU A 273 -12.24 7.30 -2.52
C LEU A 273 -13.75 7.11 -2.66
N ARG A 274 -14.42 7.89 -3.52
CA ARG A 274 -15.85 7.74 -3.83
C ARG A 274 -16.06 7.58 -5.33
N LYS A 275 -17.16 6.92 -5.67
CA LYS A 275 -17.67 6.68 -7.02
C LYS A 275 -18.94 7.49 -7.27
#